data_AF-A0A316F4X1-F1
#
_entry.id   AF-A0A316F4X1-F1
#
_cell.length_a   1.000
_cell.length_b   1.000
_cell.length_c   1.000
_cell.angle_alpha   90.00
_cell.angle_beta   90.00
_cell.angle_gamma   90.00
#
_symmetry.space_group_name_H-M   'P 1'
#
loop_
_entity.id
_entity.type
_entity.pdbx_description
1 polymer ?
#
loop_
_entity_poly.entity_id
_entity_poly.type
_entity_poly.pdbx_seq_one_letter_code
_entity_poly.pdbx_strand_id
1 'polypeptide(L)'
;MNHPPYGNGGVRFWHDPPMEIEPGKGVAVARISETRDAVESRLGLPMHPGKQSRAVYDIGRLLVISYTNDDLVELVELPHDAGRGDEAFFDGVQLTWRLLDDVVADLAAKGYRYEQDEPSSFLFEVGFVLFSVGSRTAQDLGLDAGEGASRSVCEGVSVGPYEYFVTEPTEEQIAAWEREIEAAEAAMDADESMRQLRGLME
;
A
#
# COMPACT_ATOMS: atom_id res chain seq x y z
N MET A 1 55.18 19.40 3.79
CA MET A 1 53.96 19.01 3.06
C MET A 1 53.47 17.72 3.68
N ASN A 2 52.50 17.81 4.57
CA ASN A 2 51.91 16.65 5.25
C ASN A 2 50.47 16.51 4.76
N HIS A 3 50.17 15.41 4.07
CA HIS A 3 48.80 15.00 3.78
C HIS A 3 48.10 14.61 5.09
N PRO A 4 46.84 15.02 5.32
CA PRO A 4 46.03 14.42 6.37
C PRO A 4 45.52 13.04 5.91
N PRO A 5 45.37 12.07 6.84
CA PRO A 5 44.81 10.76 6.51
C PRO A 5 43.30 10.85 6.32
N TYR A 6 42.81 10.10 5.34
CA TYR A 6 41.40 9.85 5.09
C TYR A 6 40.70 9.36 6.36
N GLY A 7 39.84 10.21 6.92
CA GLY A 7 38.88 9.81 7.94
C GLY A 7 37.76 9.02 7.29
N ASN A 8 37.59 7.78 7.76
CA ASN A 8 36.45 6.91 7.49
C ASN A 8 35.12 7.68 7.65
N GLY A 9 34.53 8.08 6.52
CA GLY A 9 33.14 8.50 6.46
C GLY A 9 32.28 7.26 6.66
N GLY A 10 31.95 6.98 7.91
CA GLY A 10 30.99 5.94 8.26
C GLY A 10 29.70 6.15 7.48
N VAL A 11 29.34 5.15 6.67
CA VAL A 11 28.05 5.07 6.02
C VAL A 11 27.01 5.01 7.15
N ARG A 12 26.38 6.15 7.45
CA ARG A 12 25.15 6.14 8.22
C ARG A 12 24.10 5.56 7.29
N PHE A 13 23.82 4.27 7.45
CA PHE A 13 22.56 3.70 7.02
C PHE A 13 21.51 4.41 7.87
N TRP A 14 20.94 5.50 7.34
CA TRP A 14 19.66 5.97 7.81
C TRP A 14 18.69 4.89 7.38
N HIS A 15 18.39 3.94 8.27
CA HIS A 15 17.11 3.26 8.14
C HIS A 15 16.09 4.36 8.35
N ASP A 16 15.36 4.69 7.30
CA ASP A 16 14.18 5.53 7.43
C ASP A 16 13.29 4.89 8.51
N PRO A 17 12.70 5.70 9.41
CA PRO A 17 11.88 5.15 10.47
C PRO A 17 10.76 4.30 9.86
N PRO A 18 10.33 3.22 10.55
CA PRO A 18 9.21 2.40 10.11
C PRO A 18 7.99 3.27 9.81
N MET A 19 7.19 2.87 8.83
CA MET A 19 6.05 3.69 8.40
C MET A 19 4.87 3.47 9.33
N GLU A 20 4.68 4.40 10.24
CA GLU A 20 3.52 4.42 11.11
C GLU A 20 2.29 4.91 10.33
N ILE A 21 1.20 4.13 10.36
CA ILE A 21 -0.09 4.60 9.88
C ILE A 21 -0.79 5.44 10.94
N GLU A 22 -1.58 6.40 10.50
CA GLU A 22 -2.54 7.09 11.34
C GLU A 22 -3.95 6.71 10.87
N PRO A 23 -4.65 5.83 11.61
CA PRO A 23 -6.00 5.39 11.26
C PRO A 23 -6.93 6.58 10.96
N GLY A 24 -7.71 6.46 9.88
CA GLY A 24 -8.59 7.54 9.41
C GLY A 24 -7.88 8.72 8.73
N LYS A 25 -6.53 8.77 8.74
CA LYS A 25 -5.76 9.96 8.34
C LYS A 25 -4.68 9.70 7.29
N GLY A 26 -4.30 8.45 7.06
CA GLY A 26 -3.27 8.09 6.08
C GLY A 26 -1.90 7.89 6.73
N VAL A 27 -0.85 8.40 6.10
CA VAL A 27 0.56 8.26 6.57
C VAL A 27 1.25 9.62 6.60
N ALA A 28 2.46 9.69 7.15
CA ALA A 28 3.19 10.95 7.29
C ALA A 28 3.38 11.70 5.95
N VAL A 29 3.50 10.98 4.84
CA VAL A 29 3.76 11.55 3.51
C VAL A 29 2.50 11.86 2.69
N ALA A 30 1.34 11.34 3.08
CA ALA A 30 0.07 11.53 2.39
C ALA A 30 -1.09 11.44 3.38
N ARG A 31 -1.86 12.52 3.50
CA ARG A 31 -3.00 12.62 4.41
C ARG A 31 -4.33 12.57 3.67
N ILE A 32 -5.33 11.96 4.28
CA ILE A 32 -6.71 12.05 3.80
C ILE A 32 -7.14 13.52 3.67
N SER A 33 -7.87 13.84 2.61
CA SER A 33 -8.32 15.18 2.20
C SER A 33 -7.20 16.15 1.78
N GLU A 34 -5.96 15.69 1.68
CA GLU A 34 -4.88 16.49 1.12
C GLU A 34 -4.99 16.59 -0.40
N THR A 35 -4.53 17.69 -1.00
CA THR A 35 -4.55 17.83 -2.46
C THR A 35 -3.45 17.00 -3.12
N ARG A 36 -3.72 16.48 -4.32
CA ARG A 36 -2.70 15.83 -5.17
C ARG A 36 -1.46 16.71 -5.33
N ASP A 37 -1.63 18.00 -5.60
CA ASP A 37 -0.52 18.94 -5.77
C ASP A 37 0.37 19.01 -4.52
N ALA A 38 -0.22 18.97 -3.31
CA ALA A 38 0.54 18.98 -2.07
C ALA A 38 1.31 17.66 -1.88
N VAL A 39 0.68 16.52 -2.20
CA VAL A 39 1.34 15.21 -2.17
C VAL A 39 2.50 15.15 -3.17
N GLU A 40 2.25 15.50 -4.43
CA GLU A 40 3.24 15.44 -5.51
C GLU A 40 4.37 16.46 -5.31
N SER A 41 4.11 17.59 -4.64
CA SER A 41 5.18 18.53 -4.26
C SER A 41 6.20 17.92 -3.28
N ARG A 42 5.78 16.91 -2.50
CA ARG A 42 6.65 16.19 -1.55
C ARG A 42 7.22 14.91 -2.14
N LEU A 43 6.40 14.14 -2.85
CA LEU A 43 6.75 12.80 -3.32
C LEU A 43 7.31 12.78 -4.75
N GLY A 44 7.11 13.85 -5.51
CA GLY A 44 7.29 13.84 -6.95
C GLY A 44 6.08 13.26 -7.68
N LEU A 45 6.22 13.07 -8.99
CA LEU A 45 5.17 12.54 -9.86
C LEU A 45 4.99 11.03 -9.62
N PRO A 46 3.77 10.49 -9.84
CA PRO A 46 3.54 9.06 -9.81
C PRO A 46 4.36 8.32 -10.88
N MET A 47 4.54 7.01 -10.66
CA MET A 47 5.33 6.12 -11.53
C MET A 47 4.76 5.99 -12.94
N HIS A 48 3.45 6.20 -13.11
CA HIS A 48 2.78 6.18 -14.40
C HIS A 48 2.48 7.60 -14.90
N PRO A 49 2.46 7.83 -16.22
CA PRO A 49 2.15 9.13 -16.77
C PRO A 49 0.67 9.50 -16.60
N GLY A 50 0.40 10.80 -16.59
CA GLY A 50 -0.95 11.35 -16.56
C GLY A 50 -1.55 11.45 -15.16
N LYS A 51 -2.77 11.99 -15.12
CA LYS A 51 -3.51 12.26 -13.89
C LYS A 51 -4.68 11.29 -13.80
N GLN A 52 -4.53 10.27 -12.96
CA GLN A 52 -5.51 9.19 -12.76
C GLN A 52 -6.04 9.23 -11.34
N SER A 53 -7.29 8.79 -11.14
CA SER A 53 -7.93 8.67 -9.82
C SER A 53 -7.09 7.85 -8.85
N ARG A 54 -6.40 6.81 -9.32
CA ARG A 54 -5.40 6.05 -8.55
C ARG A 54 -3.98 6.39 -9.00
N ALA A 55 -3.09 6.66 -8.05
CA ALA A 55 -1.70 6.99 -8.31
C ALA A 55 -0.74 6.10 -7.51
N VAL A 56 0.31 5.61 -8.17
CA VAL A 56 1.35 4.78 -7.54
C VAL A 56 2.64 5.57 -7.42
N TYR A 57 3.19 5.65 -6.21
CA TYR A 57 4.45 6.33 -5.91
C TYR A 57 5.49 5.32 -5.42
N ASP A 58 6.72 5.48 -5.89
CA ASP A 58 7.89 4.81 -5.31
C ASP A 58 8.58 5.77 -4.34
N ILE A 59 8.41 5.50 -3.05
CA ILE A 59 9.02 6.27 -1.97
C ILE A 59 10.09 5.44 -1.24
N GLY A 60 10.75 4.52 -1.96
CA GLY A 60 11.53 3.43 -1.36
C GLY A 60 10.67 2.21 -0.99
N ARG A 61 9.36 2.33 -1.18
CA ARG A 61 8.34 1.28 -1.14
C ARG A 61 7.15 1.75 -1.99
N LEU A 62 6.24 0.83 -2.32
CA LEU A 62 5.01 1.19 -3.00
C LEU A 62 4.06 1.93 -2.04
N LEU A 63 3.64 3.12 -2.46
CA LEU A 63 2.55 3.88 -1.87
C LEU A 63 1.49 4.06 -2.95
N VAL A 64 0.26 3.62 -2.68
CA VAL A 64 -0.86 3.80 -3.60
C VAL A 64 -1.83 4.79 -2.99
N ILE A 65 -2.23 5.79 -3.75
CA ILE A 65 -3.16 6.82 -3.31
C ILE A 65 -4.33 6.86 -4.26
N SER A 66 -5.54 6.72 -3.72
CA SER A 66 -6.77 7.03 -4.45
C SER A 66 -7.18 8.46 -4.16
N TYR A 67 -7.58 9.17 -5.19
CA TYR A 67 -8.03 10.54 -5.15
C TYR A 67 -9.49 10.65 -5.58
N THR A 68 -10.21 11.56 -4.94
CA THR A 68 -11.54 11.99 -5.41
C THR A 68 -11.42 12.72 -6.75
N ASN A 69 -12.58 12.98 -7.39
CA ASN A 69 -12.67 13.79 -8.60
C ASN A 69 -12.17 15.25 -8.42
N ASP A 70 -12.11 15.73 -7.17
CA ASP A 70 -11.58 17.05 -6.81
C ASP A 70 -10.07 17.00 -6.43
N ASP A 71 -9.39 15.91 -6.75
CA ASP A 71 -7.97 15.67 -6.44
C ASP A 71 -7.63 15.70 -4.96
N LEU A 72 -8.56 15.27 -4.12
CA LEU A 72 -8.31 15.09 -2.70
C LEU A 72 -8.00 13.64 -2.41
N VAL A 73 -6.98 13.38 -1.59
CA VAL A 73 -6.66 12.03 -1.12
C VAL A 73 -7.89 11.44 -0.41
N GLU A 74 -8.34 10.29 -0.88
CA GLU A 74 -9.49 9.58 -0.36
C GLU A 74 -9.07 8.31 0.39
N LEU A 75 -8.04 7.62 -0.13
CA LEU A 75 -7.50 6.38 0.43
C LEU A 75 -5.99 6.36 0.26
N VAL A 76 -5.29 5.84 1.27
CA VAL A 76 -3.86 5.56 1.20
C VAL A 76 -3.64 4.07 1.44
N GLU A 77 -2.94 3.40 0.53
CA GLU A 77 -2.60 2.00 0.68
C GLU A 77 -1.09 1.79 0.69
N LEU A 78 -0.66 0.90 1.57
CA LEU A 78 0.71 0.41 1.68
C LEU A 78 0.69 -1.08 1.28
N PRO A 79 0.66 -1.39 -0.02
CA PRO A 79 0.71 -2.77 -0.46
C PRO A 79 2.12 -3.34 -0.28
N HIS A 80 2.19 -4.67 -0.28
CA HIS A 80 3.43 -5.41 -0.30
C HIS A 80 4.24 -5.05 -1.54
N ASP A 81 5.43 -4.52 -1.33
CA ASP A 81 6.49 -4.50 -2.33
C ASP A 81 7.22 -5.84 -2.23
N ALA A 82 7.43 -6.53 -3.36
CA ALA A 82 8.13 -7.81 -3.48
C ALA A 82 9.60 -7.82 -2.98
N GLY A 83 9.81 -7.56 -1.69
CA GLY A 83 11.07 -7.63 -0.98
C GLY A 83 11.85 -6.31 -0.87
N ARG A 84 11.28 -5.14 -1.20
CA ARG A 84 12.00 -3.85 -1.05
C ARG A 84 11.48 -2.89 0.03
N GLY A 85 10.25 -3.05 0.50
CA GLY A 85 9.64 -2.06 1.41
C GLY A 85 9.80 -2.40 2.89
N ASP A 86 10.04 -1.39 3.73
CA ASP A 86 9.93 -1.58 5.18
C ASP A 86 8.47 -1.82 5.60
N GLU A 87 8.31 -2.30 6.82
CA GLU A 87 7.03 -2.73 7.37
C GLU A 87 6.16 -1.49 7.74
N ALA A 88 4.84 -1.69 7.73
CA ALA A 88 3.88 -0.71 8.25
C ALA A 88 3.58 -1.02 9.72
N PHE A 89 3.40 0.01 10.53
CA PHE A 89 3.19 -0.11 11.97
C PHE A 89 1.99 0.70 12.45
N PHE A 90 1.37 0.24 13.53
CA PHE A 90 0.37 0.99 14.28
C PHE A 90 0.44 0.66 15.77
N ASP A 91 0.61 1.69 16.61
CA ASP A 91 0.66 1.57 18.07
C ASP A 91 1.71 0.53 18.54
N GLY A 92 2.84 0.51 17.84
CA GLY A 92 3.95 -0.42 18.08
C GLY A 92 3.71 -1.87 17.62
N VAL A 93 2.60 -2.15 16.93
CA VAL A 93 2.35 -3.44 16.27
C VAL A 93 2.82 -3.35 14.82
N GLN A 94 3.69 -4.28 14.41
CA GLN A 94 4.00 -4.48 13.01
C GLN A 94 2.77 -5.08 12.31
N LEU A 95 2.28 -4.39 11.28
CA LEU A 95 1.08 -4.75 10.52
C LEU A 95 1.41 -5.65 9.35
N THR A 96 2.33 -5.24 8.49
CA THR A 96 2.64 -5.98 7.25
C THR A 96 3.77 -6.98 7.46
N TRP A 97 3.84 -7.97 6.58
CA TRP A 97 4.86 -9.03 6.60
C TRP A 97 4.83 -9.93 7.84
N ARG A 98 3.61 -10.17 8.35
CA ARG A 98 3.29 -11.11 9.42
C ARG A 98 2.06 -11.93 9.06
N LEU A 99 1.80 -13.01 9.79
CA LEU A 99 0.54 -13.74 9.61
C LEU A 99 -0.63 -12.83 10.00
N LEU A 100 -1.62 -12.73 9.12
CA LEU A 100 -2.71 -11.76 9.22
C LEU A 100 -3.50 -11.91 10.53
N ASP A 101 -3.79 -13.14 10.92
CA ASP A 101 -4.48 -13.46 12.16
C ASP A 101 -3.65 -13.18 13.42
N ASP A 102 -2.32 -13.30 13.38
CA ASP A 102 -1.44 -12.88 14.49
C ASP A 102 -1.48 -11.35 14.67
N VAL A 103 -1.47 -10.60 13.57
CA VAL A 103 -1.57 -9.13 13.59
C VAL A 103 -2.91 -8.69 14.18
N VAL A 104 -4.00 -9.32 13.73
CA VAL A 104 -5.35 -9.06 14.25
C VAL A 104 -5.43 -9.39 15.74
N ALA A 105 -4.85 -10.50 16.18
CA ALA A 105 -4.82 -10.88 17.59
C ALA A 105 -4.05 -9.86 18.45
N ASP A 106 -2.90 -9.37 17.99
CA ASP A 106 -2.11 -8.36 18.70
C ASP A 106 -2.86 -7.03 18.83
N LEU A 107 -3.55 -6.59 17.78
CA LEU A 107 -4.38 -5.38 17.79
C LEU A 107 -5.61 -5.55 18.69
N ALA A 108 -6.26 -6.72 18.65
CA ALA A 108 -7.38 -7.04 19.53
C ALA A 108 -6.97 -7.06 21.00
N ALA A 109 -5.77 -7.58 21.32
CA ALA A 109 -5.21 -7.56 22.67
C ALA A 109 -4.95 -6.14 23.20
N LYS A 110 -4.71 -5.17 22.29
CA LYS A 110 -4.64 -3.74 22.59
C LYS A 110 -6.00 -3.05 22.71
N GLY A 111 -7.09 -3.75 22.40
CA GLY A 111 -8.47 -3.26 22.53
C GLY A 111 -9.03 -2.63 21.25
N TYR A 112 -8.37 -2.78 20.11
CA TYR A 112 -8.91 -2.32 18.83
C TYR A 112 -10.02 -3.26 18.36
N ARG A 113 -11.16 -2.67 18.00
CA ARG A 113 -12.30 -3.38 17.46
C ARG A 113 -12.17 -3.55 15.96
N TYR A 114 -12.58 -4.72 15.50
CA TYR A 114 -12.54 -5.07 14.09
C TYR A 114 -13.72 -5.96 13.71
N GLU A 115 -14.01 -5.97 12.43
CA GLU A 115 -14.87 -6.94 11.78
C GLU A 115 -14.12 -7.61 10.63
N GLN A 116 -14.52 -8.84 10.32
CA GLN A 116 -14.03 -9.51 9.13
C GLN A 116 -14.88 -9.05 7.95
N ASP A 117 -14.25 -8.39 6.99
CA ASP A 117 -14.90 -7.77 5.83
C ASP A 117 -14.98 -8.79 4.68
N GLU A 118 -13.83 -9.34 4.28
CA GLU A 118 -13.72 -10.46 3.33
C GLU A 118 -12.95 -11.64 3.95
N PRO A 119 -12.92 -12.84 3.32
CA PRO A 119 -12.16 -13.97 3.84
C PRO A 119 -10.69 -13.67 4.15
N SER A 120 -10.10 -12.67 3.48
CA SER A 120 -8.70 -12.27 3.59
C SER A 120 -8.52 -10.79 3.98
N SER A 121 -9.55 -10.14 4.54
CA SER A 121 -9.46 -8.75 5.00
C SER A 121 -10.14 -8.53 6.37
N PHE A 122 -9.60 -7.57 7.13
CA PHE A 122 -10.13 -7.18 8.44
C PHE A 122 -10.21 -5.66 8.53
N LEU A 123 -11.43 -5.14 8.72
CA LEU A 123 -11.71 -3.72 8.89
C LEU A 123 -11.67 -3.36 10.37
N PHE A 124 -10.90 -2.35 10.73
CA PHE A 124 -10.82 -1.81 12.09
C PHE A 124 -11.63 -0.52 12.20
N GLU A 125 -12.43 -0.39 13.27
CA GLU A 125 -13.32 0.78 13.53
C GLU A 125 -12.56 2.12 13.55
N VAL A 126 -11.25 2.07 13.80
CA VAL A 126 -10.39 3.25 13.84
C VAL A 126 -10.03 3.82 12.46
N GLY A 127 -10.36 3.13 11.36
CA GLY A 127 -10.19 3.64 9.99
C GLY A 127 -8.99 3.07 9.25
N PHE A 128 -8.86 1.75 9.24
CA PHE A 128 -7.98 1.04 8.30
C PHE A 128 -8.45 -0.40 8.07
N VAL A 129 -8.02 -0.98 6.95
CA VAL A 129 -8.24 -2.39 6.58
C VAL A 129 -6.90 -3.08 6.42
N LEU A 130 -6.73 -4.22 7.09
CA LEU A 130 -5.64 -5.15 6.79
C LEU A 130 -6.10 -6.12 5.72
N PHE A 131 -5.23 -6.44 4.76
CA PHE A 131 -5.59 -7.37 3.69
C PHE A 131 -4.45 -8.30 3.30
N SER A 132 -4.84 -9.44 2.75
CA SER A 132 -3.99 -10.40 2.06
C SER A 132 -4.49 -10.55 0.62
N VAL A 133 -3.60 -10.44 -0.35
CA VAL A 133 -3.90 -10.68 -1.77
C VAL A 133 -3.56 -12.11 -2.21
N GLY A 134 -3.05 -12.94 -1.30
CA GLY A 134 -2.71 -14.34 -1.53
C GLY A 134 -1.45 -14.52 -2.38
N SER A 135 -0.65 -13.45 -2.58
CA SER A 135 0.61 -13.56 -3.33
C SER A 135 1.75 -14.12 -2.48
N ARG A 136 1.53 -14.25 -1.17
CA ARG A 136 2.52 -14.65 -0.18
C ARG A 136 1.99 -15.70 0.77
N THR A 137 2.91 -16.49 1.28
CA THR A 137 2.65 -17.63 2.16
C THR A 137 3.49 -17.52 3.42
N ALA A 138 3.14 -18.29 4.45
CA ALA A 138 3.97 -18.41 5.65
C ALA A 138 5.43 -18.82 5.35
N GLN A 139 5.69 -19.52 4.25
CA GLN A 139 7.05 -19.89 3.83
C GLN A 139 7.89 -18.67 3.45
N ASP A 140 7.28 -17.64 2.87
CA ASP A 140 7.96 -16.38 2.57
C ASP A 140 8.44 -15.67 3.86
N LEU A 141 7.80 -15.95 4.99
CA LEU A 141 8.21 -15.49 6.33
C LEU A 141 9.24 -16.42 7.00
N GLY A 142 9.68 -17.48 6.33
CA GLY A 142 10.57 -18.51 6.89
C GLY A 142 9.91 -19.46 7.88
N LEU A 143 8.57 -19.53 7.90
CA LEU A 143 7.83 -20.46 8.76
C LEU A 143 7.69 -21.83 8.07
N ASP A 144 7.77 -22.89 8.87
CA ASP A 144 7.65 -24.27 8.37
C ASP A 144 6.23 -24.52 7.83
N ALA A 145 6.17 -25.25 6.72
CA ALA A 145 4.97 -25.49 5.93
C ALA A 145 3.95 -26.41 6.64
N GLY A 146 4.32 -27.03 7.77
CA GLY A 146 3.55 -28.09 8.41
C GLY A 146 2.26 -27.65 9.12
N GLU A 147 2.22 -26.43 9.68
CA GLU A 147 1.05 -25.93 10.44
C GLU A 147 0.62 -24.50 10.03
N GLY A 148 1.47 -23.74 9.33
CA GLY A 148 1.20 -22.36 8.93
C GLY A 148 0.87 -22.13 7.45
N ALA A 149 0.97 -23.15 6.59
CA ALA A 149 0.93 -22.96 5.14
C ALA A 149 -0.43 -22.47 4.59
N SER A 150 -1.52 -22.64 5.34
CA SER A 150 -2.85 -22.13 4.97
C SER A 150 -3.18 -20.77 5.56
N ARG A 151 -2.30 -20.19 6.39
CA ARG A 151 -2.51 -18.89 7.04
C ARG A 151 -2.07 -17.78 6.10
N SER A 152 -2.94 -16.81 5.89
CA SER A 152 -2.68 -15.65 5.04
C SER A 152 -1.63 -14.72 5.66
N VAL A 153 -0.76 -14.17 4.82
CA VAL A 153 0.18 -13.12 5.23
C VAL A 153 -0.53 -11.77 5.10
N CYS A 154 -0.35 -10.87 6.06
CA CYS A 154 -0.77 -9.48 5.91
C CYS A 154 0.14 -8.80 4.87
N GLU A 155 -0.39 -8.69 3.65
CA GLU A 155 0.32 -8.15 2.50
C GLU A 155 0.05 -6.66 2.32
N GLY A 156 -0.87 -6.04 3.05
CA GLY A 156 -0.98 -4.61 3.00
C GLY A 156 -1.98 -4.04 3.98
N VAL A 157 -2.00 -2.71 4.01
CA VAL A 157 -2.95 -1.94 4.79
C VAL A 157 -3.49 -0.79 3.97
N SER A 158 -4.81 -0.64 3.95
CA SER A 158 -5.51 0.50 3.38
C SER A 158 -6.00 1.40 4.51
N VAL A 159 -5.74 2.70 4.43
CA VAL A 159 -5.99 3.68 5.49
C VAL A 159 -6.86 4.78 4.94
N GLY A 160 -8.01 5.01 5.58
CA GLY A 160 -9.01 5.97 5.16
C GLY A 160 -10.06 6.19 6.26
N PRO A 161 -10.96 7.18 6.11
CA PRO A 161 -12.07 7.37 7.05
C PRO A 161 -12.86 6.06 7.20
N TYR A 162 -13.36 5.73 8.40
CA TYR A 162 -14.11 4.48 8.60
C TYR A 162 -15.30 4.38 7.65
N GLU A 163 -15.98 5.51 7.43
CA GLU A 163 -17.11 5.65 6.52
C GLU A 163 -16.76 5.28 5.07
N TYR A 164 -15.51 5.43 4.65
CA TYR A 164 -15.06 5.01 3.33
C TYR A 164 -15.22 3.50 3.13
N PHE A 165 -15.01 2.71 4.18
CA PHE A 165 -15.05 1.24 4.10
C PHE A 165 -16.44 0.66 4.31
N VAL A 166 -17.28 1.29 5.13
CA VAL A 166 -18.61 0.76 5.47
C VAL A 166 -19.74 1.31 4.59
N THR A 167 -19.49 2.36 3.82
CA THR A 167 -20.50 2.92 2.94
C THR A 167 -20.59 2.05 1.69
N GLU A 168 -21.76 1.44 1.46
CA GLU A 168 -22.02 0.75 0.20
C GLU A 168 -21.81 1.71 -0.98
N PRO A 169 -21.02 1.33 -1.99
CA PRO A 169 -20.86 2.14 -3.18
C PRO A 169 -22.22 2.38 -3.85
N THR A 170 -22.49 3.62 -4.23
CA THR A 170 -23.68 3.95 -5.03
C THR A 170 -23.57 3.32 -6.42
N GLU A 171 -24.72 3.09 -7.09
CA GLU A 171 -24.73 2.57 -8.47
C GLU A 171 -23.87 3.41 -9.43
N GLU A 172 -23.83 4.74 -9.22
CA GLU A 172 -22.99 5.65 -10.01
C GLU A 172 -21.49 5.42 -9.75
N GLN A 173 -21.10 5.20 -8.50
CA GLN A 173 -19.72 4.85 -8.14
C GLN A 173 -19.32 3.50 -8.73
N ILE A 174 -20.20 2.49 -8.65
CA ILE A 174 -19.97 1.17 -9.26
C ILE A 174 -19.76 1.32 -10.77
N ALA A 175 -20.65 2.01 -11.47
CA ALA A 175 -20.55 2.22 -12.91
C ALA A 175 -19.35 3.09 -13.31
N ALA A 176 -18.86 3.97 -12.43
CA ALA A 176 -17.61 4.70 -12.66
C ALA A 176 -16.40 3.76 -12.55
N TRP A 177 -16.37 2.92 -11.51
CA TRP A 177 -15.32 1.91 -11.31
C TRP A 177 -15.25 0.89 -12.44
N GLU A 178 -16.39 0.38 -12.90
CA GLU A 178 -16.44 -0.55 -14.03
C GLU A 178 -15.85 0.08 -15.31
N ARG A 179 -16.13 1.36 -15.56
CA ARG A 179 -15.53 2.09 -16.70
C ARG A 179 -14.03 2.30 -16.54
N GLU A 180 -13.55 2.55 -15.33
CA GLU A 180 -12.12 2.66 -15.05
C GLU A 180 -11.39 1.34 -15.26
N ILE A 181 -11.98 0.21 -14.81
CA ILE A 181 -11.42 -1.13 -15.02
C ILE A 181 -11.38 -1.45 -16.51
N GLU A 182 -12.48 -1.24 -17.25
CA GLU A 182 -12.52 -1.48 -18.70
C GLU A 182 -11.48 -0.63 -19.45
N ALA A 183 -11.30 0.65 -19.05
CA ALA A 183 -10.28 1.51 -19.62
C ALA A 183 -8.86 1.06 -19.29
N ALA A 184 -8.61 0.58 -18.08
CA ALA A 184 -7.32 0.04 -17.66
C ALA A 184 -6.97 -1.26 -18.41
N GLU A 185 -7.92 -2.17 -18.54
CA GLU A 185 -7.78 -3.41 -19.33
C GLU A 185 -7.46 -3.09 -20.80
N ALA A 186 -8.22 -2.18 -21.42
CA ALA A 186 -7.98 -1.76 -22.80
C ALA A 186 -6.59 -1.12 -22.99
N ALA A 187 -6.10 -0.37 -22.00
CA ALA A 187 -4.76 0.21 -22.03
C ALA A 187 -3.66 -0.85 -21.90
N MET A 188 -3.86 -1.88 -21.08
CA MET A 188 -2.93 -3.01 -20.94
C MET A 188 -2.86 -3.83 -22.24
N ASP A 189 -4.00 -4.14 -22.83
CA ASP A 189 -4.08 -4.86 -24.11
C ASP A 189 -3.38 -4.09 -25.24
N ALA A 190 -3.52 -2.76 -25.25
CA ALA A 190 -2.82 -1.89 -26.20
C ALA A 190 -1.30 -1.87 -25.98
N ASP A 191 -0.81 -1.82 -24.74
CA ASP A 191 0.63 -1.87 -24.44
C ASP A 191 1.24 -3.23 -24.80
N GLU A 192 0.54 -4.33 -24.49
CA GLU A 192 0.98 -5.68 -24.85
C GLU A 192 1.04 -5.86 -26.37
N SER A 193 0.00 -5.41 -27.09
CA SER A 193 -0.04 -5.43 -28.55
C SER A 193 1.12 -4.63 -29.17
N MET A 194 1.44 -3.47 -28.59
CA MET A 194 2.56 -2.63 -29.04
C MET A 194 3.93 -3.25 -28.75
N ARG A 195 4.10 -3.96 -27.61
CA ARG A 195 5.33 -4.72 -27.31
C ARG A 195 5.52 -5.88 -28.28
N GLN A 196 4.46 -6.63 -28.59
CA GLN A 196 4.53 -7.73 -29.56
C GLN A 196 4.88 -7.24 -30.98
N LEU A 197 4.28 -6.12 -31.41
CA LEU A 197 4.61 -5.46 -32.68
C LEU A 197 6.07 -5.00 -32.75
N ARG A 198 6.59 -4.41 -31.67
CA ARG A 198 8.00 -3.99 -31.61
C ARG A 198 8.95 -5.18 -31.66
N GLY A 199 8.64 -6.27 -30.96
CA GLY A 199 9.44 -7.51 -30.99
C GLY A 199 9.41 -8.25 -32.33
N LEU A 200 8.42 -7.99 -33.20
CA LEU A 200 8.36 -8.51 -34.57
C LEU A 200 9.14 -7.63 -35.58
N MET A 201 9.52 -6.41 -35.18
CA MET A 201 10.27 -5.46 -36.02
C MET A 201 11.78 -5.44 -35.74
N GLU A 202 12.23 -6.17 -34.71
CA GLU A 202 13.65 -6.39 -34.37
C GLU A 202 14.13 -7.75 -34.90
#